data_AF-A0A970T873-F1
#
_entry.id   AF-A0A970T873-F1
#
_cell.length_a   1.000
_cell.length_b   1.000
_cell.length_c   1.000
_cell.angle_alpha   90.00
_cell.angle_beta   90.00
_cell.angle_gamma   90.00
#
_symmetry.space_group_name_H-M   'P 1'
#
loop_
_entity.id
_entity.type
_entity.pdbx_description
1 polymer ?
#
loop_
_entity_poly.entity_id
_entity_poly.type
_entity_poly.pdbx_seq_one_letter_code
_entity_poly.pdbx_strand_id
1 'polypeptide(L)'
;MIKRTAEKRLIHLNGMFKVVAVTGPRQSGKTTLVKNVFPDKPYVNLENPDVRRFSIDDPRGFLSEYPEGAIIDEVQRNPELFSW
;
A
#
# COMPACT_ATOMS: atom_id res chain seq x y z
N MET A 1 16.29 -14.37 2.46
CA MET A 1 14.82 -14.14 2.43
C MET A 1 14.13 -15.28 1.71
N ILE A 2 12.95 -15.72 2.18
CA ILE A 2 12.16 -16.78 1.54
C ILE A 2 11.46 -16.21 0.31
N LYS A 3 11.65 -16.85 -0.85
CA LYS A 3 10.97 -16.48 -2.10
C LYS A 3 9.48 -16.79 -1.99
N ARG A 4 8.62 -15.79 -2.21
CA ARG A 4 7.17 -15.92 -2.04
C ARG A 4 6.52 -16.25 -3.38
N THR A 5 5.65 -17.25 -3.43
CA THR A 5 4.94 -17.62 -4.68
C THR A 5 4.12 -16.45 -5.25
N ALA A 6 3.55 -15.60 -4.38
CA ALA A 6 2.75 -14.45 -4.77
C ALA A 6 3.54 -13.31 -5.46
N GLU A 7 4.87 -13.31 -5.36
CA GLU A 7 5.75 -12.27 -5.92
C GLU A 7 5.55 -12.08 -7.42
N LYS A 8 5.58 -13.16 -8.20
CA LYS A 8 5.38 -13.10 -9.67
C LYS A 8 4.02 -12.52 -10.03
N ARG A 9 2.98 -12.91 -9.30
CA ARG A 9 1.61 -12.43 -9.55
C ARG A 9 1.48 -10.95 -9.19
N LEU A 10 2.09 -10.52 -8.09
CA LEU A 10 2.07 -9.12 -7.65
C LEU A 10 2.76 -8.20 -8.67
N ILE A 11 3.94 -8.55 -9.17
CA ILE A 11 4.65 -7.78 -10.20
C ILE A 11 3.82 -7.66 -11.47
N HIS A 12 3.26 -8.78 -11.93
CA HIS A 12 2.43 -8.80 -13.13
C HIS A 12 1.17 -7.92 -12.97
N LEU A 13 0.47 -8.00 -11.83
CA LEU A 13 -0.69 -7.15 -11.56
C LEU A 13 -0.33 -5.66 -11.48
N ASN A 14 0.81 -5.31 -10.87
CA ASN A 14 1.28 -3.92 -10.80
C ASN A 14 1.56 -3.32 -12.18
N GLY A 15 1.90 -4.14 -13.19
CA GLY A 15 2.04 -3.68 -14.57
C GLY A 15 0.72 -3.49 -15.32
N MET A 16 -0.40 -3.97 -14.78
CA MET A 16 -1.71 -3.93 -15.43
C MET A 16 -2.70 -2.97 -14.77
N PHE A 17 -2.56 -2.75 -13.47
CA PHE A 17 -3.52 -1.99 -12.67
C PHE A 17 -2.84 -0.82 -11.96
N LYS A 18 -3.54 0.31 -11.88
CA LYS A 18 -3.09 1.49 -11.13
C LYS A 18 -2.97 1.23 -9.63
N VAL A 19 -3.81 0.34 -9.11
CA VAL A 19 -3.86 -0.04 -7.69
C VAL A 19 -3.93 -1.56 -7.59
N VAL A 20 -3.12 -2.15 -6.70
CA VAL A 20 -3.13 -3.59 -6.40
C VAL A 20 -3.22 -3.78 -4.90
N ALA A 21 -4.26 -4.48 -4.45
CA ALA A 21 -4.42 -4.84 -3.05
C ALA A 21 -3.79 -6.21 -2.74
N VAL A 22 -2.96 -6.28 -1.70
CA VAL A 22 -2.42 -7.53 -1.17
C VAL A 22 -3.16 -7.88 0.12
N THR A 23 -4.04 -8.87 0.05
CA THR A 23 -4.87 -9.31 1.18
C THR A 23 -4.42 -10.68 1.70
N GLY A 24 -4.94 -11.09 2.85
CA GLY A 24 -4.67 -12.39 3.45
C GLY A 24 -4.59 -12.36 4.98
N PRO A 25 -4.44 -13.52 5.64
CA PRO A 25 -4.49 -13.66 7.10
C PRO A 25 -3.50 -12.75 7.84
N ARG A 26 -3.79 -12.46 9.11
CA ARG A 26 -2.86 -11.76 10.01
C ARG A 26 -1.55 -12.56 10.09
N GLN A 27 -0.41 -11.86 10.20
CA GLN A 27 0.93 -12.47 10.31
C GLN A 27 1.38 -13.38 9.14
N SER A 28 0.75 -13.29 7.96
CA SER A 28 1.18 -14.03 6.76
C SER A 28 2.38 -13.42 6.02
N GLY A 29 2.89 -12.26 6.47
CA GLY A 29 4.07 -11.60 5.89
C GLY A 29 3.77 -10.72 4.67
N LYS A 30 2.56 -10.17 4.57
CA LYS A 30 2.12 -9.28 3.47
C LYS A 30 3.01 -8.04 3.35
N THR A 31 3.23 -7.31 4.45
CA THR A 31 4.10 -6.12 4.49
C THR A 31 5.52 -6.46 4.05
N THR A 32 6.05 -7.61 4.47
CA THR A 32 7.36 -8.09 4.01
C THR A 32 7.37 -8.37 2.51
N LEU A 33 6.33 -9.01 1.97
CA LEU A 33 6.22 -9.27 0.53
C LEU A 33 6.25 -7.96 -0.27
N VAL A 34 5.38 -6.99 0.06
CA VAL A 34 5.28 -5.75 -0.72
C VAL A 34 6.55 -4.90 -0.63
N LYS A 35 7.19 -4.81 0.55
CA LYS A 35 8.46 -4.11 0.73
C LYS A 35 9.62 -4.77 -0.01
N ASN A 36 9.63 -6.09 -0.11
CA ASN A 36 10.66 -6.80 -0.87
C ASN A 36 10.49 -6.62 -2.37
N VAL A 37 9.24 -6.60 -2.86
CA VAL A 37 8.93 -6.49 -4.29
C VAL A 37 9.09 -5.05 -4.79
N PHE A 38 8.78 -4.07 -3.96
CA PHE A 38 8.86 -2.65 -4.28
C PHE A 38 9.71 -1.91 -3.23
N PRO A 39 11.03 -2.19 -3.17
CA PRO A 39 11.91 -1.63 -2.14
C PRO A 39 12.04 -0.10 -2.23
N ASP A 40 11.87 0.45 -3.43
CA ASP A 40 12.03 1.88 -3.69
C ASP A 40 10.71 2.68 -3.53
N LYS A 41 9.58 1.99 -3.31
CA LYS A 41 8.30 2.68 -3.09
C LYS A 41 8.22 3.22 -1.66
N PRO A 42 7.73 4.46 -1.46
CA PRO A 42 7.41 4.96 -0.13
C PRO A 42 6.47 4.00 0.61
N TYR A 43 6.76 3.77 1.89
CA TYR A 43 5.92 2.95 2.76
C TYR A 43 5.21 3.83 3.78
N VAL A 44 3.88 3.79 3.75
CA VAL A 44 3.00 4.61 4.56
C VAL A 44 2.06 3.70 5.33
N ASN A 45 1.89 3.93 6.63
CA ASN A 45 1.05 3.09 7.47
C ASN A 45 -0.03 3.92 8.18
N LEU A 46 -1.30 3.62 7.91
CA LEU A 46 -2.44 4.36 8.47
C LEU A 46 -2.79 3.98 9.93
N GLU A 47 -2.03 3.09 10.57
CA GLU A 47 -2.05 2.94 12.03
C GLU A 47 -1.42 4.16 12.70
N ASN A 48 -0.46 4.83 12.05
CA ASN A 48 0.09 6.09 12.55
C ASN A 48 -1.03 7.15 12.61
N PRO A 49 -1.37 7.69 13.80
CA PRO A 49 -2.47 8.62 13.96
C PRO A 49 -2.33 9.91 13.13
N ASP A 50 -1.12 10.44 12.98
CA ASP A 50 -0.90 11.69 12.25
C ASP A 50 -1.04 11.47 10.74
N VAL A 51 -0.49 10.37 10.23
CA VAL A 51 -0.63 9.97 8.81
C VAL A 51 -2.09 9.69 8.48
N ARG A 52 -2.81 9.00 9.37
CA ARG A 52 -4.24 8.73 9.20
C ARG A 52 -5.06 10.01 9.23
N ARG A 53 -4.79 10.92 10.17
CA ARG A 53 -5.47 12.21 10.23
C ARG A 53 -5.26 12.99 8.93
N PHE A 54 -4.02 13.05 8.43
CA PHE A 54 -3.74 13.70 7.16
C PHE A 54 -4.50 13.08 5.98
N SER A 55 -4.54 11.74 5.88
CA SER A 55 -5.27 11.09 4.77
C SER A 55 -6.78 11.29 4.83
N ILE A 56 -7.34 11.55 6.01
CA ILE A 56 -8.77 11.84 6.21
C ILE A 56 -9.07 13.32 5.95
N ASP A 57 -8.28 14.22 6.53
CA ASP A 57 -8.52 15.66 6.49
C ASP A 57 -8.24 16.25 5.10
N ASP A 58 -7.22 15.74 4.39
CA ASP A 58 -6.88 16.14 3.03
C ASP A 58 -6.42 14.93 2.17
N PRO A 59 -7.38 14.11 1.67
CA PRO A 59 -7.06 12.93 0.86
C PRO A 59 -6.37 13.27 -0.47
N ARG A 60 -6.70 14.43 -1.08
CA ARG A 60 -6.05 14.87 -2.32
C ARG A 60 -4.60 15.26 -2.06
N GLY A 61 -4.35 16.05 -1.02
CA GLY A 61 -3.01 16.41 -0.57
C GLY A 61 -2.20 15.16 -0.22
N PHE A 62 -2.78 14.25 0.55
CA PHE A 62 -2.16 12.97 0.90
C PHE A 62 -1.74 12.15 -0.32
N LEU A 63 -2.62 12.01 -1.32
CA LEU A 63 -2.27 11.27 -2.55
C LEU A 63 -1.22 12.03 -3.39
N SER A 64 -1.23 13.36 -3.36
CA SER A 64 -0.29 14.20 -4.11
C SER A 64 1.17 14.10 -3.62
N GLU A 65 1.40 13.69 -2.37
CA GLU A 65 2.74 13.36 -1.84
C GLU A 65 3.38 12.13 -2.52
N TYR A 66 2.57 11.32 -3.22
CA TYR A 66 3.01 10.07 -3.83
C TYR A 66 2.71 10.03 -5.34
N PRO A 67 3.28 10.93 -6.16
CA PRO A 67 2.99 11.00 -7.59
C PRO A 67 3.37 9.72 -8.36
N GLU A 68 4.40 9.01 -7.89
CA GLU A 68 4.85 7.72 -8.45
C GLU A 68 4.25 6.50 -7.70
N GLY A 69 3.27 6.76 -6.83
CA GLY A 69 2.60 5.77 -5.99
C GLY A 69 3.37 5.38 -4.72
N ALA A 70 2.68 4.67 -3.84
CA ALA A 70 3.22 4.24 -2.55
C ALA A 70 2.62 2.89 -2.12
N ILE A 71 3.25 2.25 -1.13
CA ILE A 71 2.66 1.15 -0.37
C ILE A 71 1.89 1.78 0.79
N ILE A 72 0.56 1.69 0.75
CA ILE A 72 -0.33 2.15 1.83
C ILE A 72 -0.76 0.92 2.63
N ASP A 73 -0.20 0.77 3.83
CA ASP A 73 -0.53 -0.31 4.76
C ASP A 73 -1.71 0.06 5.64
N GLU A 74 -2.49 -0.95 6.01
CA GLU A 74 -3.71 -0.80 6.83
C GLU A 74 -4.72 0.20 6.23
N VAL A 75 -4.83 0.23 4.89
CA VAL A 75 -5.66 1.19 4.12
C VAL A 75 -7.13 1.20 4.53
N GLN A 76 -7.65 0.09 5.06
CA GLN A 76 -9.01 0.01 5.58
C GLN A 76 -9.30 0.95 6.76
N ARG A 77 -8.27 1.57 7.35
CA ARG A 77 -8.42 2.67 8.32
C ARG A 77 -8.98 3.95 7.72
N ASN A 78 -8.90 4.12 6.39
CA ASN A 78 -9.56 5.18 5.63
C ASN A 78 -10.11 4.64 4.29
N PRO A 79 -11.29 3.99 4.31
CA PRO A 79 -11.89 3.44 3.10
C PRO A 79 -12.28 4.49 2.06
N GLU A 80 -12.52 5.74 2.47
CA GLU A 80 -12.93 6.82 1.56
C GLU A 80 -11.82 7.23 0.60
N LEU A 81 -10.57 6.85 0.87
CA LEU A 81 -9.43 7.13 0.00
C LEU A 81 -9.60 6.55 -1.43
N PHE A 82 -10.43 5.52 -1.61
CA PHE A 82 -10.74 4.94 -2.92
C PHE A 82 -11.72 5.76 -3.77
N SER A 83 -12.32 6.81 -3.21
CA SER A 83 -13.28 7.68 -3.91
C SER A 83 -12.63 8.90 -4.56
N TRP A 84 -11.30 9.03 -4.51
CA TRP A 84 -10.53 10.19 -4.97
C TRP A 84 -9.70 9.91 -6.23
#